data_AF-A0A1Y3WTG7-F1
#
_entry.id   AF-A0A1Y3WTG7-F1
#
_cell.length_a   1.000
_cell.length_b   1.000
_cell.length_c   1.000
_cell.angle_alpha   90.00
_cell.angle_beta   90.00
_cell.angle_gamma   90.00
#
_symmetry.space_group_name_H-M   'P 1'
#
loop_
_entity.id
_entity.type
_entity.pdbx_description
1 polymer ?
#
loop_
_entity_poly.entity_id
_entity_poly.type
_entity_poly.pdbx_seq_one_letter_code
_entity_poly.pdbx_strand_id
1 'polypeptide(L)' 'MNRPRLINISGNSYNVSGKLACNELVSLESLFKFCMALKQNIWDIVVLKNKNKNEFKGDFL' A
#
# COMPACT_ATOMS: atom_id res chain seq x y z
N MET A 1 -5.50 -10.63 -9.90
CA MET A 1 -4.99 -11.47 -8.79
C MET A 1 -6.06 -11.54 -7.69
N ASN A 2 -6.27 -12.68 -7.00
CA ASN A 2 -7.23 -12.77 -5.89
C ASN A 2 -6.58 -12.48 -4.52
N ARG A 3 -7.38 -12.12 -3.51
CA ARG A 3 -6.88 -11.67 -2.20
C ARG A 3 -6.01 -12.71 -1.48
N PRO A 4 -6.38 -14.00 -1.36
CA PRO A 4 -5.53 -15.01 -0.72
C PRO A 4 -4.18 -15.18 -1.41
N ARG A 5 -4.15 -15.20 -2.74
CA ARG A 5 -2.90 -15.34 -3.52
C ARG A 5 -2.01 -14.10 -3.38
N LEU A 6 -2.60 -12.90 -3.34
CA LEU A 6 -1.85 -11.66 -3.11
C LEU A 6 -1.19 -11.65 -1.72
N ILE A 7 -1.94 -12.04 -0.69
CA ILE A 7 -1.43 -12.14 0.69
C ILE A 7 -0.26 -13.12 0.74
N ASN A 8 -0.41 -14.29 0.12
CA ASN A 8 0.64 -15.30 0.08
C ASN A 8 1.91 -14.79 -0.65
N ILE A 9 1.76 -14.16 -1.82
CA ILE A 9 2.90 -13.66 -2.61
C ILE A 9 3.58 -12.46 -1.93
N SER A 10 2.82 -11.58 -1.30
CA SER A 10 3.37 -10.41 -0.59
C SER A 10 4.06 -10.77 0.72
N GLY A 11 3.86 -11.99 1.25
CA GLY A 11 4.38 -12.39 2.55
C GLY A 11 3.76 -11.61 3.72
N ASN A 12 2.63 -10.93 3.49
CA ASN A 12 1.88 -10.24 4.54
C ASN A 12 0.91 -11.20 5.23
N SER A 13 0.48 -10.87 6.44
CA SER A 13 -0.55 -11.62 7.15
C SER A 13 -1.95 -11.20 6.73
N TYR A 14 -2.92 -12.10 6.92
CA TYR A 14 -4.34 -11.78 6.76
C TYR A 14 -4.79 -10.62 7.65
N ASN A 15 -4.17 -10.44 8.82
CA ASN A 15 -4.44 -9.31 9.71
C ASN A 15 -4.11 -7.97 9.05
N VAL A 16 -2.93 -7.84 8.43
CA VAL A 16 -2.55 -6.62 7.68
C VAL A 16 -3.56 -6.33 6.57
N SER A 17 -3.99 -7.36 5.83
CA SER A 17 -5.01 -7.20 4.81
C SER A 17 -6.37 -6.78 5.40
N GLY A 18 -6.74 -7.28 6.57
CA GLY A 18 -7.94 -6.86 7.31
C GLY A 18 -7.87 -5.39 7.70
N LYS A 19 -6.76 -4.96 8.30
CA LYS A 19 -6.50 -3.56 8.66
C LYS A 19 -6.64 -2.62 7.46
N LEU A 20 -6.02 -2.97 6.33
CA LEU A 20 -6.15 -2.22 5.08
C LEU A 20 -7.61 -2.09 4.61
N ALA A 21 -8.39 -3.18 4.69
CA ALA A 21 -9.80 -3.16 4.29
C ALA A 21 -10.69 -2.33 5.23
N CYS A 22 -10.28 -2.16 6.49
CA CYS A 22 -10.98 -1.36 7.50
C CYS A 22 -10.49 0.09 7.60
N ASN A 23 -9.64 0.56 6.67
CA ASN A 23 -8.98 1.87 6.73
C ASN A 23 -8.17 2.10 8.03
N GLU A 24 -7.61 1.02 8.59
CA GLU A 24 -6.75 1.10 9.77
C GLU A 24 -5.28 1.29 9.38
N LEU A 25 -4.47 1.68 10.37
CA LEU A 25 -3.03 1.90 10.18
C LEU A 25 -2.31 0.58 9.87
N VAL A 26 -1.50 0.61 8.82
CA VAL A 26 -0.55 -0.44 8.46
C VAL A 26 0.84 0.14 8.26
N SER A 27 1.87 -0.69 8.38
CA SER A 27 3.25 -0.23 8.12
C SER A 27 3.45 0.06 6.63
N LEU A 28 4.29 1.05 6.33
CA LEU A 28 4.69 1.36 4.96
C LEU A 28 5.38 0.16 4.30
N GLU A 29 6.16 -0.62 5.06
CA GLU A 29 6.78 -1.86 4.60
C GLU A 29 5.72 -2.86 4.08
N SER A 30 4.60 -3.02 4.79
CA SER A 30 3.52 -3.91 4.39
C SER A 30 2.90 -3.46 3.05
N LEU A 31 2.70 -2.15 2.89
CA LEU A 31 2.24 -1.54 1.64
C LEU A 31 3.22 -1.79 0.49
N PHE A 32 4.52 -1.59 0.70
CA PHE A 32 5.55 -1.90 -0.30
C PHE A 32 5.54 -3.38 -0.72
N LYS A 33 5.40 -4.30 0.23
CA LYS A 33 5.26 -5.74 -0.07
C LYS A 33 4.07 -6.04 -0.97
N PHE A 34 2.92 -5.39 -0.74
CA PHE A 34 1.78 -5.50 -1.65
C PHE A 34 2.07 -4.91 -3.03
N CYS A 35 2.74 -3.76 -3.11
CA CYS A 35 3.12 -3.13 -4.38
C CYS A 35 4.05 -4.04 -5.20
N MET A 36 5.07 -4.62 -4.56
CA MET A 36 5.97 -5.60 -5.21
C MET A 36 5.21 -6.83 -5.72
N ALA A 37 4.28 -7.38 -4.93
CA ALA A 37 3.46 -8.51 -5.35
C ALA A 37 2.52 -8.20 -6.53
N LEU A 38 2.02 -6.96 -6.60
CA LEU A 38 1.20 -6.45 -7.70
C LEU A 38 2.04 -5.99 -8.90
N LYS A 39 3.36 -5.88 -8.76
CA LYS A 39 4.27 -5.26 -9.74
C LYS A 39 3.81 -3.85 -10.10
N GLN A 40 3.45 -3.07 -9.08
CA GLN A 40 3.01 -1.68 -9.22
C GLN A 40 3.92 -0.78 -8.39
N ASN A 41 4.04 0.49 -8.77
CA ASN A 41 4.79 1.46 -7.97
C ASN A 41 3.91 1.94 -6.81
N ILE A 42 4.52 2.17 -5.64
CA ILE A 42 3.79 2.68 -4.46
C ILE A 42 3.12 4.02 -4.74
N TRP A 43 3.74 4.84 -5.59
CA TRP A 43 3.26 6.17 -5.98
C TRP A 43 1.98 6.13 -6.82
N ASP A 44 1.73 5.02 -7.52
CA ASP A 44 0.50 4.83 -8.30
C ASP A 44 -0.69 4.46 -7.40
N ILE A 45 -0.41 3.96 -6.18
CA ILE A 45 -1.42 3.40 -5.26
C ILE A 45 -1.68 4.35 -4.09
N VAL A 46 -0.64 5.05 -3.59
CA VAL A 46 -0.73 5.87 -2.39
C VAL A 46 -0.75 7.35 -2.76
N VAL A 47 -1.88 8.00 -2.46
CA VAL A 47 -2.00 9.46 -2.51
C VAL A 47 -1.78 10.03 -1.12
N LEU A 48 -0.67 10.74 -0.93
CA LEU A 48 -0.41 11.50 0.29
C LEU A 48 -1.28 12.76 0.30
N LYS A 49 -2.48 12.66 0.89
CA LYS A 49 -3.36 13.82 1.05
C LYS A 49 -2.89 14.67 2.22
N ASN A 50 -2.20 15.77 1.91
CA ASN A 50 -1.89 16.79 2.91
C ASN A 50 -3.18 17.54 3.28
N LYS A 51 -3.52 17.62 4.58
CA LYS A 51 -4.71 18.38 5.04
C LYS A 51 -4.56 19.89 4.84
N ASN A 52 -3.32 20.37 4.68
CA ASN A 52 -3.00 21.74 4.32
C ASN A 52 -2.55 21.75 2.85
N LYS A 53 -3.27 22.50 2.01
CA LYS A 53 -3.12 22.55 0.55
C LYS A 53 -1.65 22.62 0.10
N ASN A 54 -1.21 21.55 -0.57
CA ASN A 54 -0.51 21.49 -1.86
C ASN A 54 -0.18 20.01 -2.08
N GLU A 55 -0.72 19.44 -3.15
CA GLU A 55 -0.43 18.07 -3.57
C GLU A 55 1.08 17.97 -3.83
N PHE A 56 1.80 17.23 -2.98
CA PHE A 56 3.17 16.86 -3.28
C PHE A 56 3.12 15.78 -4.37
N LYS A 57 3.31 16.18 -5.62
CA LYS A 57 3.82 15.28 -6.65
C LYS A 57 5.28 15.02 -6.29
N GLY A 58 5.51 13.91 -5.60
CA GLY A 58 6.84 13.49 -5.18
C GLY A 58 7.66 13.05 -6.38
N ASP A 59 8.28 14.00 -7.08
CA ASP A 59 9.47 13.72 -7.89
C ASP A 59 10.65 13.65 -6.92
N PHE A 60 10.80 12.51 -6.24
CA PHE A 60 12.04 12.18 -5.56
C PHE A 60 12.87 11.34 -6.53
N LEU A 61 13.86 12.02 -7.14
CA LEU A 61 15.01 11.54 -7.92
C LEU A 61 15.07 10.03 -8.22
#